data_AF-A0A7W0HY64-F1
#
_entry.id   AF-A0A7W0HY64-F1
#
_cell.length_a   1.000
_cell.length_b   1.000
_cell.length_c   1.000
_cell.angle_alpha   90.00
_cell.angle_beta   90.00
_cell.angle_gamma   90.00
#
_symmetry.space_group_name_H-M   'P 1'
#
loop_
_entity.id
_entity.type
_entity.pdbx_description
1 polymer ?
#
loop_
_entity_poly.entity_id
_entity_poly.type
_entity_poly.pdbx_seq_one_letter_code
_entity_poly.pdbx_strand_id
1 'polypeptide(L)'
;MSDPFSGLVDGVSAPATRGVAVSPHDSNPLAEMPKALFIGTAGDLVARGINDGADVTFRNLAAGSVLPFRARFVRATGTTAADIVALY
;
A
#
# COMPACT_ATOMS: atom_id res chain seq x y z
N MET A 1 -1.50 27.04 -5.07
CA MET A 1 -1.82 26.54 -6.43
C MET A 1 -3.30 26.18 -6.42
N SER A 2 -4.07 26.55 -7.45
CA SER A 2 -5.49 26.17 -7.53
C SER A 2 -5.58 24.73 -8.05
N ASP A 3 -6.32 23.88 -7.33
CA ASP A 3 -6.64 22.52 -7.76
C ASP A 3 -8.02 22.52 -8.43
N PRO A 4 -8.12 22.34 -9.76
CA PRO A 4 -9.40 22.32 -10.46
C PRO A 4 -10.28 21.11 -10.09
N PHE A 5 -9.71 20.11 -9.40
CA PHE A 5 -10.42 18.90 -8.99
C PHE A 5 -10.89 18.94 -7.52
N SER A 6 -10.67 20.04 -6.79
CA SER A 6 -10.96 20.13 -5.35
C SER A 6 -12.45 19.98 -4.97
N GLY A 7 -13.36 20.14 -5.95
CA GLY A 7 -14.80 19.92 -5.78
C GLY A 7 -15.28 18.52 -6.16
N LEU A 8 -14.38 17.65 -6.66
CA LEU A 8 -14.70 16.28 -7.00
C LEU A 8 -14.59 15.36 -5.78
N VAL A 9 -15.42 14.33 -5.75
CA VAL A 9 -15.45 13.36 -4.65
C VAL A 9 -14.25 12.42 -4.78
N ASP A 10 -13.53 12.25 -3.67
CA ASP A 10 -12.47 11.25 -3.58
C ASP A 10 -13.05 9.83 -3.52
N GLY A 11 -12.33 8.86 -4.08
CA GLY A 11 -12.78 7.48 -4.16
C GLY A 11 -11.64 6.49 -4.39
N VAL A 12 -11.94 5.20 -4.26
CA VAL A 12 -10.93 4.13 -4.38
C VAL A 12 -10.23 4.07 -5.74
N SER A 13 -10.88 4.57 -6.79
CA SER A 13 -10.34 4.69 -8.14
C SER A 13 -9.76 6.07 -8.45
N ALA A 14 -9.92 7.06 -7.55
CA ALA A 14 -9.35 8.38 -7.72
C ALA A 14 -7.85 8.35 -7.38
N PRO A 15 -7.04 9.23 -8.00
CA PRO A 15 -5.62 9.34 -7.69
C PRO A 15 -5.37 9.56 -6.20
N ALA A 16 -4.28 9.01 -5.69
CA ALA A 16 -3.83 9.28 -4.34
C ALA A 16 -3.32 10.71 -4.22
N THR A 17 -3.70 11.38 -3.14
CA THR A 17 -3.29 12.75 -2.82
C THR A 17 -2.20 12.79 -1.76
N ARG A 18 -1.99 11.65 -1.07
CA ARG A 18 -1.00 11.52 0.00
C ARG A 18 -0.25 10.19 -0.11
N GLY A 19 1.08 10.27 0.10
CA GLY A 19 1.96 9.11 0.25
C GLY A 19 2.54 9.05 1.65
N VAL A 20 2.58 7.87 2.27
CA VAL A 20 3.19 7.66 3.58
C VAL A 20 4.11 6.44 3.53
N ALA A 21 5.33 6.56 4.03
CA ALA A 21 6.25 5.43 4.13
C ALA A 21 5.68 4.35 5.06
N VAL A 22 5.70 3.11 4.60
CA VAL A 22 5.24 1.96 5.36
C VAL A 22 6.44 1.31 6.03
N SER A 23 6.38 1.19 7.36
CA SER A 23 7.25 0.28 8.11
C SER A 23 6.52 -1.05 8.30
N PRO A 24 6.97 -2.15 7.69
CA PRO A 24 6.37 -3.46 7.89
C PRO A 24 6.35 -3.86 9.38
N HIS A 25 5.28 -4.53 9.82
CA HIS A 25 5.14 -5.01 11.19
C HIS A 25 4.30 -6.30 11.25
N ASP A 26 4.69 -7.23 12.11
CA ASP A 26 4.02 -8.54 12.20
C ASP A 26 2.76 -8.53 13.04
N SER A 27 2.54 -7.53 13.90
CA SER A 27 1.33 -7.43 14.72
C SER A 27 0.53 -6.13 14.52
N ASN A 28 1.14 -5.08 13.98
CA ASN A 28 0.53 -3.75 13.98
C ASN A 28 -0.11 -3.50 12.63
N PRO A 29 -1.40 -3.13 12.58
CA PRO A 29 -2.02 -2.75 11.33
C PRO A 29 -1.49 -1.39 10.86
N LEU A 30 -1.69 -1.10 9.58
CA LEU A 30 -1.56 0.27 9.09
C LEU A 30 -2.59 1.15 9.80
N ALA A 31 -2.19 2.38 10.15
CA ALA A 31 -3.06 3.32 10.86
C ALA A 31 -4.29 3.73 10.03
N GLU A 32 -4.11 3.81 8.71
CA GLU A 32 -5.15 4.14 7.74
C GLU A 32 -5.09 3.15 6.57
N MET A 33 -6.24 2.88 5.93
CA MET A 33 -6.31 1.96 4.80
C MET A 33 -5.94 2.66 3.48
N PRO A 34 -4.83 2.30 2.83
CA PRO A 34 -4.46 2.89 1.55
C PRO A 34 -5.37 2.42 0.41
N LYS A 35 -5.32 3.15 -0.71
CA LYS A 35 -5.84 2.75 -2.02
C LYS A 35 -4.90 1.77 -2.72
N ALA A 36 -3.59 2.00 -2.58
CA ALA A 36 -2.54 1.21 -3.23
C ALA A 36 -1.21 1.27 -2.45
N LEU A 37 -0.28 0.40 -2.81
CA LEU A 37 1.09 0.41 -2.31
C LEU A 37 2.05 0.63 -3.48
N PHE A 38 2.94 1.60 -3.38
CA PHE A 38 4.09 1.72 -4.27
C PHE A 38 5.26 0.91 -3.72
N ILE A 39 5.95 0.19 -4.60
CA ILE A 39 7.07 -0.68 -4.27
C ILE A 39 8.35 -0.03 -4.80
N GLY A 40 9.16 0.56 -3.93
CA GLY A 40 10.41 1.19 -4.36
C GLY A 40 11.49 0.17 -4.72
N THR A 41 11.69 -0.83 -3.85
CA THR A 41 12.66 -1.91 -4.07
C THR A 41 11.95 -3.24 -4.32
N ALA A 42 12.37 -3.94 -5.37
CA ALA A 42 11.79 -5.20 -5.81
C ALA A 42 11.90 -6.31 -4.75
N GLY A 43 10.94 -7.22 -4.73
CA GLY A 43 10.94 -8.37 -3.82
C GLY A 43 9.55 -8.93 -3.57
N ASP A 44 9.41 -9.71 -2.51
CA ASP A 44 8.15 -10.28 -2.07
C ASP A 44 7.50 -9.37 -1.02
N LEU A 45 6.18 -9.25 -1.07
CA LEU A 45 5.39 -8.53 -0.07
C LEU A 45 4.39 -9.47 0.56
N VAL A 46 4.42 -9.61 1.89
CA VAL A 46 3.39 -10.31 2.64
C VAL A 46 2.43 -9.28 3.21
N ALA A 47 1.18 -9.29 2.75
CA ALA A 47 0.17 -8.32 3.16
C ALA A 47 -1.21 -8.96 3.33
N ARG A 48 -2.07 -8.33 4.13
CA ARG A 48 -3.47 -8.73 4.31
C ARG A 48 -4.38 -7.59 3.92
N GLY A 49 -5.40 -7.86 3.11
CA GLY A 49 -6.37 -6.86 2.69
C GLY A 49 -7.32 -6.47 3.81
N ILE A 50 -8.03 -5.34 3.65
CA ILE A 50 -9.04 -4.87 4.60
C ILE A 50 -10.18 -5.87 4.86
N ASN A 51 -10.49 -6.71 3.88
CA ASN A 51 -11.57 -7.69 3.93
C ASN A 51 -11.07 -9.14 4.10
N ASP A 52 -9.75 -9.34 4.18
CA ASP A 52 -9.16 -10.67 4.23
C ASP A 52 -8.97 -11.15 5.67
N GLY A 53 -9.19 -12.45 5.89
CA GLY A 53 -8.90 -13.12 7.17
C GLY A 53 -7.45 -13.60 7.30
N ALA A 54 -6.71 -13.69 6.19
CA ALA A 54 -5.38 -14.29 6.11
C ALA A 54 -4.42 -13.43 5.30
N ASP A 55 -3.11 -13.63 5.51
CA ASP A 55 -2.08 -12.93 4.75
C ASP A 55 -1.87 -13.58 3.38
N VAL A 56 -1.52 -12.78 2.39
CA VAL A 56 -1.19 -13.20 1.02
C VAL A 56 0.21 -12.72 0.69
N THR A 57 0.97 -13.55 -0.02
CA THR A 57 2.30 -13.20 -0.52
C THR A 57 2.22 -12.79 -1.99
N PHE A 58 2.52 -11.53 -2.28
CA PHE A 58 2.76 -11.04 -3.62
C PHE A 58 4.23 -11.26 -3.94
N ARG A 59 4.51 -12.22 -4.84
CA ARG A 59 5.88 -12.61 -5.17
C ARG A 59 6.46 -11.78 -6.32
N ASN A 60 7.76 -11.54 -6.26
CA ASN A 60 8.56 -10.91 -7.32
C ASN A 60 7.96 -9.58 -7.81
N LEU A 61 7.50 -8.74 -6.88
CA LEU A 61 7.07 -7.39 -7.21
C LEU A 61 8.26 -6.61 -7.78
N ALA A 62 8.04 -5.96 -8.91
CA ALA A 62 9.06 -5.15 -9.55
C ALA A 62 9.26 -3.82 -8.78
N ALA A 63 10.49 -3.32 -8.77
CA ALA A 63 10.79 -1.98 -8.33
C ALA A 63 10.06 -0.95 -9.20
N GLY A 64 9.51 0.09 -8.58
CA GLY A 64 8.70 1.11 -9.25
C GLY A 64 7.26 0.69 -9.55
N SER A 65 6.81 -0.50 -9.14
CA SER A 65 5.44 -0.95 -9.38
C SER A 65 4.44 -0.34 -8.39
N VAL A 66 3.22 -0.10 -8.87
CA VAL A 66 2.08 0.26 -8.02
C VAL A 66 1.18 -0.96 -7.91
N LEU A 67 1.04 -1.47 -6.70
CA LEU A 67 0.14 -2.56 -6.36
C LEU A 67 -1.20 -1.96 -5.90
N PRO A 68 -2.28 -2.02 -6.69
CA PRO A 68 -3.60 -1.52 -6.32
C PRO A 68 -4.27 -2.46 -5.30
N PHE A 69 -3.73 -2.50 -4.09
CA PHE A 69 -4.15 -3.36 -3.00
C PHE A 69 -4.38 -2.55 -1.73
N ARG A 70 -5.58 -2.68 -1.18
CA ARG A 70 -5.98 -2.00 0.07
C ARG A 70 -5.55 -2.83 1.26
N ALA A 71 -4.27 -2.73 1.62
CA ALA A 71 -3.69 -3.49 2.72
C ALA A 71 -4.14 -2.95 4.09
N ARG A 72 -4.50 -3.86 5.00
CA ARG A 72 -4.64 -3.59 6.44
C ARG A 72 -3.37 -3.92 7.21
N PHE A 73 -2.64 -4.95 6.78
CA PHE A 73 -1.35 -5.32 7.34
C PHE A 73 -0.32 -5.46 6.23
N VAL A 74 0.90 -5.04 6.52
CA VAL A 74 2.12 -5.36 5.76
C VAL A 74 3.08 -6.01 6.75
N ARG A 75 3.34 -7.30 6.60
CA ARG A 75 4.15 -8.08 7.54
C ARG A 75 5.62 -7.80 7.33
N ALA A 76 6.39 -7.79 8.43
CA ALA A 76 7.84 -7.74 8.37
C ALA A 76 8.40 -9.11 7.99
N THR A 77 7.85 -10.18 8.57
CA THR A 77 8.22 -11.55 8.24
C THR A 77 7.81 -11.89 6.81
N GLY A 78 8.78 -12.37 6.02
CA GLY A 78 8.57 -12.82 4.65
C GLY A 78 8.45 -11.71 3.60
N THR A 79 8.47 -10.44 4.01
CA THR A 79 8.55 -9.30 3.08
C THR A 79 10.02 -8.98 2.80
N THR A 80 10.41 -9.05 1.53
CA THR A 80 11.74 -8.66 1.04
C THR A 80 11.70 -7.42 0.17
N ALA A 81 10.53 -7.02 -0.33
CA ALA A 81 10.32 -5.70 -0.93
C ALA A 81 10.55 -4.59 0.10
N ALA A 82 11.17 -3.49 -0.31
CA ALA A 82 11.49 -2.35 0.55
C ALA A 82 11.04 -1.03 -0.09
N ASP A 83 11.24 0.08 0.63
CA ASP A 83 10.85 1.43 0.21
C ASP A 83 9.36 1.51 -0.18
N ILE A 84 8.53 0.87 0.66
CA ILE A 84 7.09 0.75 0.43
C ILE A 84 6.40 2.05 0.84
N VAL A 85 5.56 2.58 -0.05
CA VAL A 85 4.77 3.79 0.23
C VAL A 85 3.28 3.47 0.09
N ALA A 86 2.52 3.72 1.16
CA ALA A 86 1.07 3.67 1.17
C ALA A 86 0.50 4.91 0.49
N LEU A 87 -0.40 4.70 -0.48
CA LEU A 87 -1.02 5.76 -1.27
C LEU A 87 -2.49 5.93 -0.84
N TYR A 88 -2.86 7.14 -0.41
CA TYR A 88 -4.17 7.50 0.11
C TYR A 88 -4.89 8.50 -0.78
#